data_AF-A0A2S8RYZ1-F1
#
_entry.id   AF-A0A2S8RYZ1-F1
#
_cell.length_a   1.000
_cell.length_b   1.000
_cell.length_c   1.000
_cell.angle_alpha   90.00
_cell.angle_beta   90.00
_cell.angle_gamma   90.00
#
_symmetry.space_group_name_H-M   'P 1'
#
loop_
_entity.id
_entity.type
_entity.pdbx_description
1 polymer ?
#
loop_
_entity_poly.entity_id
_entity_poly.type
_entity_poly.pdbx_seq_one_letter_code
_entity_poly.pdbx_strand_id
1 'polypeptide(L)'
;MKQANLPPIPRSLKAPLRDALRALSGVADLSEEALEPVARMVPEPFRHAVRDTLHAMKQATVGDVVSRLDRDQLAAASGFVNGAAEGADACARMMGFAWDYLSARAAARPHWMFSEAVAVAALRKLPSDAGTRPALACRAVLTSAAIGELPAAPVVQAAPGGHTPESLLTAAIVWLLTARADSAEEELRLLDMAAALCRSIPAEPGDPADTDKLNARLRMLAQHL
;
A
#
# COMPACT_ATOMS: atom_id res chain seq x y z
N MET A 1 4.20 -20.73 14.50
CA MET A 1 4.46 -20.48 13.07
C MET A 1 5.37 -19.27 12.99
N LYS A 2 6.54 -19.37 12.34
CA LYS A 2 7.42 -18.21 12.14
C LYS A 2 6.71 -17.28 11.14
N GLN A 3 6.39 -16.05 11.55
CA GLN A 3 6.00 -15.00 10.61
C GLN A 3 7.15 -14.86 9.60
N ALA A 4 6.87 -15.14 8.32
CA ALA A 4 7.80 -14.80 7.26
C ALA A 4 7.88 -13.28 7.22
N ASN A 5 8.94 -12.72 7.79
CA ASN A 5 9.23 -11.31 7.65
C ASN A 5 9.58 -11.10 6.18
N LEU A 6 8.57 -10.67 5.42
CA LEU A 6 8.82 -10.26 4.05
C LEU A 6 9.83 -9.11 4.09
N PRO A 7 10.86 -9.23 3.28
CA PRO A 7 11.92 -8.27 3.20
C PRO A 7 11.47 -7.06 2.44
N PRO A 8 12.15 -5.95 2.68
CA PRO A 8 11.51 -4.72 2.42
C PRO A 8 11.99 -4.33 0.99
N ILE A 9 11.06 -3.88 0.13
CA ILE A 9 11.32 -3.37 -1.24
C ILE A 9 12.09 -2.03 -1.31
N PRO A 10 13.32 -1.96 -1.86
CA PRO A 10 14.16 -0.76 -1.78
C PRO A 10 13.51 0.52 -2.33
N ARG A 11 13.67 1.63 -1.58
CA ARG A 11 13.16 2.96 -1.93
C ARG A 11 13.75 3.54 -3.22
N SER A 12 15.00 3.23 -3.53
CA SER A 12 15.75 3.77 -4.67
C SER A 12 15.27 3.23 -6.03
N LEU A 13 14.46 2.17 -6.03
CA LEU A 13 13.95 1.56 -7.26
C LEU A 13 12.79 2.36 -7.84
N LYS A 14 12.64 2.34 -9.17
CA LYS A 14 11.46 2.93 -9.84
C LYS A 14 10.20 2.10 -9.56
N ALA A 15 9.03 2.73 -9.63
CA ALA A 15 7.75 2.08 -9.32
C ALA A 15 7.52 0.73 -10.03
N PRO A 16 7.79 0.55 -11.35
CA PRO A 16 7.60 -0.76 -12.00
C PRO A 16 8.48 -1.88 -11.42
N LEU A 17 9.69 -1.54 -10.97
CA LEU A 17 10.58 -2.50 -10.32
C LEU A 17 10.10 -2.82 -8.91
N ARG A 18 9.59 -1.83 -8.18
CA ARG A 18 8.96 -2.07 -6.86
C ARG A 18 7.74 -2.99 -7.00
N ASP A 19 6.93 -2.79 -8.04
CA ASP A 19 5.77 -3.63 -8.32
C ASP A 19 6.17 -5.08 -8.65
N ALA A 20 7.21 -5.26 -9.47
CA ALA A 20 7.77 -6.58 -9.73
C ALA A 20 8.28 -7.27 -8.45
N LEU A 21 8.92 -6.52 -7.55
CA LEU A 21 9.38 -7.04 -6.27
C LEU A 21 8.23 -7.36 -5.31
N ARG A 22 7.13 -6.59 -5.31
CA ARG A 22 5.91 -6.97 -4.57
C ARG A 22 5.34 -8.29 -5.08
N ALA A 23 5.31 -8.46 -6.39
CA ALA A 23 4.87 -9.69 -7.03
C ALA A 23 5.71 -10.88 -6.56
N LEU A 24 7.03 -10.74 -6.64
CA LEU A 24 7.97 -11.77 -6.23
C LEU A 24 7.93 -12.04 -4.72
N SER A 25 7.66 -11.01 -3.91
CA SER A 25 7.51 -11.15 -2.46
C SER A 25 6.29 -11.99 -2.09
N GLY A 26 5.16 -11.79 -2.77
CA GLY A 26 3.98 -12.65 -2.61
C GLY A 26 4.21 -14.10 -3.06
N VAL A 27 5.14 -14.32 -3.99
CA VAL A 27 5.52 -15.66 -4.48
C VAL A 27 6.59 -16.32 -3.59
N ALA A 28 7.43 -15.56 -2.89
CA ALA A 28 8.56 -16.08 -2.10
C ALA A 28 8.18 -16.83 -0.81
N ASP A 29 6.90 -16.82 -0.42
CA ASP A 29 6.36 -17.81 0.51
C ASP A 29 6.34 -19.23 -0.11
N LEU A 30 6.51 -19.35 -1.43
CA LEU A 30 6.82 -20.58 -2.15
C LEU A 30 8.36 -20.74 -2.19
N SER A 31 8.84 -21.97 -2.00
CA SER A 31 10.27 -22.29 -1.86
C SER A 31 11.15 -21.73 -3.00
N GLU A 32 12.44 -21.52 -2.74
CA GLU A 32 13.46 -21.08 -3.73
C GLU A 32 13.40 -21.88 -5.04
N GLU A 33 13.06 -23.17 -4.97
CA GLU A 33 12.83 -24.05 -6.12
C GLU A 33 11.67 -23.62 -7.03
N ALA A 34 10.63 -22.97 -6.48
CA ALA A 34 9.49 -22.46 -7.22
C ALA A 34 9.78 -21.14 -7.96
N LEU A 35 10.77 -20.37 -7.50
CA LEU A 35 11.14 -19.06 -8.06
C LEU A 35 12.26 -19.12 -9.10
N GLU A 36 13.06 -20.18 -9.09
CA GLU A 36 14.15 -20.45 -10.04
C GLU A 36 13.73 -20.35 -11.52
N PRO A 37 12.55 -20.83 -11.96
CA PRO A 37 12.11 -20.70 -13.35
C PRO A 37 11.82 -19.24 -13.74
N VAL A 38 11.24 -18.47 -12.82
CA VAL A 38 10.88 -17.06 -13.04
C VAL A 38 12.13 -16.20 -13.18
N ALA A 39 13.14 -16.42 -12.33
CA ALA A 39 14.41 -15.71 -12.39
C ALA A 39 15.14 -15.90 -13.75
N ARG A 40 14.97 -17.08 -14.38
CA ARG A 40 15.55 -17.37 -15.71
C ARG A 40 14.84 -16.64 -16.84
N MET A 41 13.55 -16.33 -16.67
CA MET A 41 12.75 -15.60 -17.66
C MET A 41 13.00 -14.09 -17.67
N VAL A 42 13.69 -13.56 -16.66
CA VAL A 42 14.03 -12.14 -16.57
C VAL A 42 15.26 -11.82 -17.43
N PRO A 43 15.20 -10.81 -18.34
CA PRO A 43 16.36 -10.36 -19.11
C PRO A 43 17.48 -9.81 -18.22
N GLU A 44 18.74 -10.01 -18.60
CA GLU A 44 19.86 -9.22 -18.05
C GLU A 44 19.73 -7.80 -18.61
N PRO A 45 19.50 -6.76 -17.78
CA PRO A 45 20.16 -6.46 -16.49
C PRO A 45 19.30 -6.66 -15.22
N PHE A 46 18.03 -7.02 -15.36
CA PHE A 46 17.09 -7.09 -14.23
C PHE A 46 17.28 -8.33 -13.37
N ARG A 47 17.87 -9.39 -13.95
CA ARG A 47 18.17 -10.64 -13.25
C ARG A 47 19.04 -10.43 -12.00
N HIS A 48 20.07 -9.58 -12.09
CA HIS A 48 20.91 -9.23 -10.94
C HIS A 48 20.13 -8.51 -9.85
N ALA A 49 19.36 -7.49 -10.21
CA ALA A 49 18.52 -6.77 -9.26
C ALA A 49 17.48 -7.69 -8.58
N VAL A 50 16.88 -8.61 -9.32
CA VAL A 50 15.97 -9.62 -8.78
C VAL A 50 16.70 -10.56 -7.81
N ARG A 51 17.89 -11.04 -8.17
CA ARG A 51 18.67 -11.96 -7.34
C ARG A 51 19.21 -11.31 -6.07
N ASP A 52 19.70 -10.08 -6.17
CA ASP A 52 20.19 -9.30 -5.03
C ASP A 52 19.03 -8.96 -4.09
N THR A 53 17.86 -8.66 -4.66
CA THR A 53 16.66 -8.48 -3.84
C THR A 53 16.29 -9.79 -3.15
N LEU A 54 16.20 -10.92 -3.86
CA LEU A 54 15.97 -12.27 -3.28
C LEU A 54 17.01 -12.66 -2.22
N HIS A 55 18.22 -12.11 -2.26
CA HIS A 55 19.23 -12.34 -1.24
C HIS A 55 19.05 -11.44 -0.02
N ALA A 56 18.79 -10.14 -0.23
CA ALA A 56 18.28 -9.24 0.81
C ALA A 56 16.97 -9.78 1.41
N MET A 57 16.24 -10.59 0.63
CA MET A 57 14.99 -11.20 1.05
C MET A 57 15.15 -12.13 2.26
N LYS A 58 16.30 -12.81 2.34
CA LYS A 58 16.62 -13.76 3.40
C LYS A 58 17.11 -13.08 4.69
N GLN A 59 17.41 -11.78 4.69
CA GLN A 59 18.13 -11.10 5.78
C GLN A 59 17.32 -10.02 6.51
N ALA A 60 16.12 -9.68 6.04
CA ALA A 60 15.36 -8.56 6.60
C ALA A 60 14.67 -8.87 7.94
N THR A 61 14.65 -7.87 8.82
CA THR A 61 13.92 -7.89 10.09
C THR A 61 12.99 -6.68 10.21
N VAL A 62 12.01 -6.73 11.12
CA VAL A 62 10.97 -5.69 11.36
C VAL A 62 11.56 -4.26 11.52
N GLY A 63 12.81 -4.11 11.96
CA GLY A 63 13.51 -2.83 12.06
C GLY A 63 13.69 -2.08 10.73
N ASP A 64 13.63 -2.78 9.59
CA ASP A 64 13.79 -2.16 8.27
C ASP A 64 12.56 -1.39 7.78
N VAL A 65 11.39 -1.55 8.41
CA VAL A 65 10.17 -0.88 7.97
C VAL A 65 10.12 0.59 8.42
N VAL A 66 10.66 0.89 9.61
CA VAL A 66 10.76 2.28 10.12
C VAL A 66 11.71 3.11 9.27
N SER A 67 12.80 2.52 8.79
CA SER A 67 13.78 3.19 7.93
C SER A 67 13.22 3.56 6.55
N ARG A 68 11.95 3.23 6.27
CA ARG A 68 11.28 3.35 4.96
C ARG A 68 10.20 4.41 4.85
N LEU A 69 9.79 4.99 5.97
CA LEU A 69 8.98 6.20 5.96
C LEU A 69 9.83 7.43 5.61
N ASP A 70 9.65 7.91 4.39
CA ASP A 70 10.36 9.08 3.85
C ASP A 70 9.52 10.31 4.12
N ARG A 71 9.98 11.19 5.01
CA ARG A 71 9.17 12.32 5.51
C ARG A 71 8.82 13.32 4.43
N ASP A 72 9.70 13.52 3.46
CA ASP A 72 9.44 14.44 2.35
C ASP A 72 8.37 13.86 1.42
N GLN A 73 8.43 12.56 1.15
CA GLN A 73 7.40 11.85 0.40
C GLN A 73 6.07 11.81 1.15
N LEU A 74 6.10 11.67 2.48
CA LEU A 74 4.91 11.67 3.31
C LEU A 74 4.22 13.04 3.29
N ALA A 75 5.00 14.12 3.44
CA ALA A 75 4.48 15.48 3.36
C ALA A 75 3.89 15.77 1.96
N ALA A 76 4.56 15.37 0.89
CA ALA A 76 4.05 15.52 -0.48
C ALA A 76 2.78 14.69 -0.73
N ALA A 77 2.72 13.46 -0.20
CA ALA A 77 1.54 12.61 -0.28
C ALA A 77 0.35 13.22 0.46
N SER A 78 0.57 13.72 1.68
CA SER A 78 -0.46 14.38 2.47
C SER A 78 -0.95 15.67 1.80
N GLY A 79 -0.03 16.49 1.26
CA GLY A 79 -0.36 17.67 0.47
C GLY A 79 -1.20 17.33 -0.76
N PHE A 80 -0.87 16.24 -1.47
CA PHE A 80 -1.65 15.76 -2.60
C PHE A 80 -3.06 15.31 -2.19
N VAL A 81 -3.20 14.50 -1.14
CA VAL A 81 -4.52 14.01 -0.68
C VAL A 81 -5.40 15.16 -0.18
N ASN A 82 -4.81 16.19 0.43
CA ASN A 82 -5.53 17.40 0.84
C ASN A 82 -5.82 18.36 -0.32
N GLY A 83 -5.31 18.09 -1.53
CA GLY A 83 -5.47 18.95 -2.70
C GLY A 83 -4.67 20.25 -2.65
N ALA A 84 -3.67 20.34 -1.77
CA ALA A 84 -2.81 21.50 -1.59
C ALA A 84 -1.56 21.49 -2.49
N ALA A 85 -1.16 20.33 -3.00
CA ALA A 85 0.04 20.17 -3.82
C ALA A 85 -0.13 19.12 -4.91
N GLU A 86 0.71 19.21 -5.95
CA GLU A 86 1.00 18.06 -6.78
C GLU A 86 1.79 17.01 -5.99
N GLY A 87 1.68 15.74 -6.34
CA GLY A 87 2.33 14.68 -5.58
C GLY A 87 1.80 13.29 -5.81
N ALA A 88 1.25 12.99 -6.99
CA ALA A 88 0.67 11.68 -7.31
C ALA A 88 1.69 10.53 -7.09
N ASP A 89 2.96 10.74 -7.45
CA ASP A 89 4.05 9.78 -7.22
C ASP A 89 4.29 9.51 -5.73
N ALA A 90 4.37 10.57 -4.93
CA ALA A 90 4.57 10.47 -3.49
C ALA A 90 3.35 9.81 -2.82
N CYS A 91 2.14 10.18 -3.25
CA CYS A 91 0.89 9.60 -2.78
C CYS A 91 0.81 8.09 -3.06
N ALA A 92 1.03 7.66 -4.31
CA ALA A 92 1.05 6.24 -4.66
C ALA A 92 2.11 5.46 -3.88
N ARG A 93 3.29 6.06 -3.70
CA ARG A 93 4.39 5.46 -2.93
C ARG A 93 4.02 5.26 -1.46
N MET A 94 3.39 6.27 -0.82
CA MET A 94 2.96 6.16 0.57
C MET A 94 1.76 5.21 0.74
N MET A 95 0.86 5.14 -0.25
CA MET A 95 -0.17 4.09 -0.30
C MET A 95 0.44 2.69 -0.39
N GLY A 96 1.43 2.48 -1.26
CA GLY A 96 2.14 1.21 -1.37
C GLY A 96 2.88 0.84 -0.09
N PHE A 97 3.52 1.81 0.58
CA PHE A 97 4.12 1.61 1.89
C PHE A 97 3.09 1.19 2.95
N ALA A 98 1.97 1.91 3.04
CA ALA A 98 0.90 1.60 3.98
C ALA A 98 0.29 0.22 3.71
N TRP A 99 0.11 -0.12 2.42
CA TRP A 99 -0.34 -1.42 1.97
C TRP A 99 0.60 -2.53 2.45
N ASP A 100 1.90 -2.40 2.18
CA ASP A 100 2.91 -3.39 2.56
C ASP A 100 2.96 -3.54 4.11
N TYR A 101 2.93 -2.42 4.85
CA TYR A 101 2.94 -2.41 6.32
C TYR A 101 1.72 -3.10 6.93
N LEU A 102 0.51 -2.73 6.49
CA LEU A 102 -0.74 -3.26 7.04
C LEU A 102 -0.96 -4.71 6.63
N SER A 103 -0.60 -5.08 5.39
CA SER A 103 -0.78 -6.44 4.88
C SER A 103 0.15 -7.44 5.57
N ALA A 104 1.39 -7.05 5.88
CA ALA A 104 2.31 -7.90 6.63
C ALA A 104 1.85 -8.19 8.07
N ARG A 105 1.03 -7.28 8.64
CA ARG A 105 0.49 -7.39 10.01
C ARG A 105 -0.89 -8.03 10.05
N ALA A 106 -1.63 -7.98 8.95
CA ALA A 106 -2.86 -8.74 8.78
C ALA A 106 -2.50 -10.24 8.78
N ALA A 107 -3.08 -11.02 9.70
CA ALA A 107 -2.86 -12.47 9.78
C ALA A 107 -3.35 -13.26 8.54
N ALA A 108 -3.81 -12.58 7.48
CA ALA A 108 -4.42 -13.18 6.32
C ALA A 108 -4.05 -12.43 5.03
N ARG A 109 -3.59 -13.23 4.04
CA ARG A 109 -3.67 -13.07 2.57
C ARG A 109 -2.42 -12.54 1.83
N PRO A 110 -1.46 -13.43 1.49
CA PRO A 110 -0.33 -13.12 0.59
C PRO A 110 -0.73 -12.93 -0.89
N HIS A 111 -2.02 -12.99 -1.25
CA HIS A 111 -2.43 -12.97 -2.66
C HIS A 111 -2.76 -11.57 -3.20
N TRP A 112 -2.98 -10.55 -2.37
CA TRP A 112 -3.26 -9.22 -2.90
C TRP A 112 -2.00 -8.37 -3.05
N MET A 113 -1.90 -7.69 -4.18
CA MET A 113 -0.76 -6.87 -4.55
C MET A 113 -1.19 -5.45 -4.86
N PHE A 114 -0.30 -4.50 -4.58
CA PHE A 114 -0.45 -3.10 -4.93
C PHE A 114 0.58 -2.67 -5.97
N SER A 115 0.14 -2.16 -7.11
CA SER A 115 1.00 -1.56 -8.13
C SER A 115 1.05 -0.04 -7.95
N GLU A 116 2.21 0.46 -7.55
CA GLU A 116 2.50 1.88 -7.50
C GLU A 116 2.44 2.51 -8.90
N ALA A 117 2.95 1.84 -9.94
CA ALA A 117 2.97 2.41 -11.28
C ALA A 117 1.57 2.68 -11.82
N VAL A 118 0.65 1.72 -11.61
CA VAL A 118 -0.76 1.88 -12.01
C VAL A 118 -1.46 2.90 -11.12
N ALA A 119 -1.19 2.90 -9.81
CA ALA A 119 -1.73 3.90 -8.89
C ALA A 119 -1.31 5.32 -9.29
N VAL A 120 -0.03 5.56 -9.62
CA VAL A 120 0.45 6.85 -10.13
C VAL A 120 -0.30 7.26 -11.39
N ALA A 121 -0.44 6.35 -12.35
CA ALA A 121 -1.14 6.64 -13.60
C ALA A 121 -2.63 6.97 -13.37
N ALA A 122 -3.28 6.36 -12.37
CA ALA A 122 -4.64 6.69 -11.98
C ALA A 122 -4.73 8.05 -11.27
N LEU A 123 -3.86 8.30 -10.30
CA LEU A 123 -3.84 9.53 -9.49
C LEU A 123 -3.50 10.79 -10.31
N ARG A 124 -2.63 10.67 -11.32
CA ARG A 124 -2.28 11.79 -12.22
C ARG A 124 -3.44 12.26 -13.08
N LYS A 125 -4.48 11.44 -13.27
CA LYS A 125 -5.68 11.80 -14.06
C LYS A 125 -6.70 12.58 -13.23
N LEU A 126 -6.47 12.75 -11.93
CA LEU A 126 -7.43 13.43 -11.07
C LEU A 126 -7.47 14.93 -11.36
N PRO A 127 -8.67 15.53 -11.44
CA PRO A 127 -8.82 16.97 -11.59
C PRO A 127 -8.26 17.69 -10.36
N SER A 128 -7.89 18.96 -10.50
CA SER A 128 -7.29 19.74 -9.41
C SER A 128 -8.27 20.16 -8.30
N ASP A 129 -9.35 19.41 -8.08
CA ASP A 129 -10.32 19.68 -7.02
C ASP A 129 -9.75 19.30 -5.65
N ALA A 130 -9.70 20.24 -4.71
CA ALA A 130 -9.21 20.01 -3.36
C ALA A 130 -10.29 19.48 -2.40
N GLY A 131 -11.57 19.78 -2.65
CA GLY A 131 -12.66 19.46 -1.75
C GLY A 131 -12.86 17.95 -1.63
N THR A 132 -12.88 17.25 -2.76
CA THR A 132 -13.19 15.82 -2.87
C THR A 132 -11.97 14.94 -3.14
N ARG A 133 -10.76 15.52 -3.14
CA ARG A 133 -9.51 14.83 -3.51
C ARG A 133 -9.27 13.48 -2.82
N PRO A 134 -9.52 13.32 -1.50
CA PRO A 134 -9.31 12.04 -0.82
C PRO A 134 -10.20 10.92 -1.39
N ALA A 135 -11.47 11.20 -1.61
CA ALA A 135 -12.42 10.24 -2.16
C ALA A 135 -12.10 9.92 -3.62
N LEU A 136 -11.74 10.92 -4.42
CA LEU A 136 -11.30 10.73 -5.80
C LEU A 136 -10.02 9.87 -5.88
N ALA A 137 -9.04 10.11 -5.01
CA ALA A 137 -7.82 9.30 -4.94
C ALA A 137 -8.12 7.84 -4.56
N CYS A 138 -8.95 7.63 -3.53
CA CYS A 138 -9.38 6.31 -3.12
C CYS A 138 -10.08 5.57 -4.29
N ARG A 139 -11.08 6.21 -4.92
CA ARG A 139 -11.82 5.63 -6.05
C ARG A 139 -10.93 5.36 -7.26
N ALA A 140 -10.06 6.30 -7.63
CA ALA A 140 -9.19 6.14 -8.79
C ALA A 140 -8.28 4.92 -8.63
N VAL A 141 -7.77 4.66 -7.43
CA VAL A 141 -6.94 3.49 -7.16
C VAL A 141 -7.80 2.21 -7.14
N LEU A 142 -8.94 2.19 -6.44
CA LEU A 142 -9.83 1.00 -6.36
C LEU A 142 -10.41 0.57 -7.71
N THR A 143 -10.74 1.52 -8.57
CA THR A 143 -11.31 1.26 -9.89
C THR A 143 -10.24 1.05 -10.97
N SER A 144 -8.97 1.25 -10.62
CA SER A 144 -7.84 0.90 -11.49
C SER A 144 -7.39 -0.55 -11.26
N ALA A 145 -6.51 -1.04 -12.13
CA ALA A 145 -5.80 -2.30 -11.92
C ALA A 145 -4.62 -2.18 -10.95
N ALA A 146 -4.58 -1.12 -10.10
CA ALA A 146 -3.51 -0.95 -9.12
C ALA A 146 -3.57 -1.99 -8.01
N ILE A 147 -4.73 -2.59 -7.77
CA ILE A 147 -4.86 -3.70 -6.83
C ILE A 147 -5.15 -4.95 -7.65
N GLY A 148 -4.32 -5.96 -7.48
CA GLY A 148 -4.44 -7.23 -8.20
C GLY A 148 -4.32 -8.43 -7.27
N GLU A 149 -4.77 -9.58 -7.76
CA GLU A 149 -4.55 -10.86 -7.09
C GLU A 149 -3.41 -11.62 -7.79
N LEU A 150 -2.54 -12.25 -7.01
CA LEU A 150 -1.47 -13.10 -7.51
C LEU A 150 -2.09 -14.35 -8.16
N PRO A 151 -1.80 -14.63 -9.44
CA PRO A 151 -2.36 -15.80 -10.11
C PRO A 151 -1.91 -17.10 -9.43
N ALA A 152 -2.83 -18.07 -9.33
CA ALA A 152 -2.62 -19.38 -8.70
C ALA A 152 -2.28 -19.35 -7.19
N ALA A 153 -2.42 -18.20 -6.52
CA ALA A 153 -2.35 -18.18 -5.06
C ALA A 153 -3.55 -18.93 -4.45
N PRO A 154 -3.35 -19.78 -3.42
CA PRO A 154 -4.46 -20.44 -2.76
C PRO A 154 -5.41 -19.39 -2.16
N VAL A 155 -6.68 -19.44 -2.58
CA VAL A 155 -7.73 -18.58 -2.03
C VAL A 155 -7.99 -19.03 -0.59
N VAL A 156 -7.29 -18.41 0.37
CA VAL A 156 -7.59 -18.59 1.78
C VAL A 156 -8.85 -17.80 2.08
N GLN A 157 -9.93 -18.52 2.41
CA GLN A 157 -11.20 -17.92 2.83
C GLN A 157 -10.91 -16.92 3.96
N ALA A 158 -11.37 -15.67 3.80
CA ALA A 158 -11.12 -14.62 4.77
C ALA A 158 -11.75 -15.06 6.08
N ALA A 159 -11.01 -14.98 7.18
CA ALA A 159 -11.64 -14.98 8.48
C ALA A 159 -12.70 -13.85 8.49
N PRO A 160 -13.91 -14.07 9.03
CA PRO A 160 -14.87 -13.00 9.20
C PRO A 160 -14.23 -11.86 10.01
N GLY A 161 -14.22 -10.65 9.44
CA GLY A 161 -13.50 -9.48 9.98
C GLY A 161 -12.09 -9.23 9.42
N GLY A 162 -11.67 -9.98 8.40
CA GLY A 162 -10.40 -9.76 7.71
C GLY A 162 -10.30 -8.43 6.96
N HIS A 163 -9.07 -7.98 6.69
CA HIS A 163 -8.82 -6.80 5.86
C HIS A 163 -9.34 -7.03 4.44
N THR A 164 -9.89 -5.98 3.82
CA THR A 164 -10.23 -5.96 2.39
C THR A 164 -9.33 -4.94 1.70
N PRO A 165 -9.13 -5.02 0.38
CA PRO A 165 -8.41 -3.99 -0.36
C PRO A 165 -8.91 -2.58 -0.10
N GLU A 166 -10.23 -2.43 -0.02
CA GLU A 166 -10.90 -1.17 0.27
C GLU A 166 -10.57 -0.67 1.67
N SER A 167 -10.55 -1.56 2.67
CA SER A 167 -10.25 -1.15 4.05
C SER A 167 -8.78 -0.78 4.25
N LEU A 168 -7.85 -1.45 3.57
CA LEU A 168 -6.43 -1.11 3.56
C LEU A 168 -6.19 0.25 2.91
N LEU A 169 -6.78 0.49 1.73
CA LEU A 169 -6.63 1.77 1.04
C LEU A 169 -7.31 2.91 1.80
N THR A 170 -8.49 2.67 2.36
CA THR A 170 -9.19 3.65 3.21
C THR A 170 -8.32 4.03 4.40
N ALA A 171 -7.71 3.06 5.09
CA ALA A 171 -6.78 3.32 6.19
C ALA A 171 -5.57 4.14 5.74
N ALA A 172 -5.00 3.85 4.56
CA ALA A 172 -3.90 4.62 4.00
C ALA A 172 -4.29 6.08 3.71
N ILE A 173 -5.47 6.32 3.13
CA ILE A 173 -5.98 7.68 2.86
C ILE A 173 -6.26 8.42 4.17
N VAL A 174 -6.93 7.77 5.13
CA VAL A 174 -7.20 8.36 6.46
C VAL A 174 -5.88 8.73 7.13
N TRP A 175 -4.90 7.82 7.12
CA TRP A 175 -3.57 8.11 7.62
C TRP A 175 -2.94 9.31 6.92
N LEU A 176 -3.02 9.45 5.59
CA LEU A 176 -2.47 10.62 4.87
C LEU A 176 -3.21 11.94 5.14
N LEU A 177 -4.45 11.87 5.64
CA LEU A 177 -5.26 13.02 6.01
C LEU A 177 -4.98 13.53 7.43
N THR A 178 -4.36 12.73 8.31
CA THR A 178 -4.11 13.15 9.69
C THR A 178 -3.04 14.23 9.77
N ALA A 179 -2.94 14.89 10.92
CA ALA A 179 -1.75 15.66 11.25
C ALA A 179 -0.50 14.75 11.20
N ARG A 180 0.62 15.31 10.73
CA ARG A 180 1.90 14.59 10.69
C ARG A 180 2.49 14.50 12.10
N ALA A 181 3.10 13.36 12.43
CA ALA A 181 3.80 13.19 13.70
C ALA A 181 5.27 13.64 13.61
N ASP A 182 5.89 13.84 14.77
CA ASP A 182 7.27 14.31 14.89
C ASP A 182 8.30 13.20 14.62
N SER A 183 7.87 11.94 14.71
CA SER A 183 8.73 10.76 14.53
C SER A 183 8.13 9.70 13.60
N ALA A 184 9.01 8.91 12.98
CA ALA A 184 8.58 7.80 12.11
C ALA A 184 7.86 6.69 12.89
N GLU A 185 8.18 6.50 14.17
CA GLU A 185 7.51 5.53 15.02
C GLU A 185 6.06 5.96 15.32
N GLU A 186 5.84 7.24 15.62
CA GLU A 186 4.49 7.77 15.82
C GLU A 186 3.68 7.76 14.53
N GLU A 187 4.29 8.00 13.37
CA GLU A 187 3.62 7.85 12.08
C GLU A 187 3.12 6.41 11.83
N LEU A 188 3.89 5.40 12.22
CA LEU A 188 3.45 4.01 12.15
C LEU A 188 2.31 3.71 13.13
N ARG A 189 2.34 4.30 14.33
CA ARG A 189 1.23 4.20 15.29
C ARG A 189 -0.04 4.86 14.75
N LEU A 190 0.08 6.02 14.10
CA LEU A 190 -1.03 6.69 13.42
C LEU A 190 -1.62 5.81 12.31
N LEU A 191 -0.77 5.14 11.53
CA LEU A 191 -1.23 4.20 10.50
C LEU A 191 -1.96 2.99 11.11
N ASP A 192 -1.45 2.41 12.20
CA ASP A 192 -2.13 1.34 12.93
C ASP A 192 -3.49 1.80 13.50
N MET A 193 -3.56 3.02 14.05
CA MET A 193 -4.79 3.63 14.56
C MET A 193 -5.80 3.92 13.44
N ALA A 194 -5.35 4.44 12.30
CA ALA A 194 -6.19 4.64 11.11
C ALA A 194 -6.81 3.33 10.63
N ALA A 195 -6.02 2.26 10.58
CA ALA A 195 -6.53 0.94 10.25
C ALA A 195 -7.52 0.42 11.29
N ALA A 196 -7.28 0.65 12.60
CA ALA A 196 -8.19 0.25 13.67
C ALA A 196 -9.53 0.99 13.60
N LEU A 197 -9.51 2.31 13.38
CA LEU A 197 -10.72 3.13 13.21
C LEU A 197 -11.54 2.71 11.99
N CYS A 198 -10.89 2.44 10.86
CA CYS A 198 -11.58 1.98 9.66
C CYS A 198 -12.26 0.62 9.86
N ARG A 199 -11.77 -0.22 10.79
CA ARG A 199 -12.40 -1.49 11.16
C ARG A 199 -13.54 -1.33 12.17
N SER A 200 -13.40 -0.41 13.12
CA SER A 200 -14.40 -0.21 14.18
C SER A 200 -15.64 0.55 13.69
N ILE A 201 -15.50 1.38 12.66
CA ILE A 201 -16.58 2.16 12.07
C ILE A 201 -16.94 1.54 10.71
N PRO A 202 -17.87 0.56 10.67
CA PRO A 202 -18.25 -0.10 9.43
C PRO A 202 -18.79 0.90 8.42
N ALA A 203 -18.62 0.59 7.14
CA ALA A 203 -19.22 1.39 6.09
C ALA A 203 -20.74 1.37 6.26
N GLU A 204 -21.35 2.54 6.39
CA GLU A 204 -22.80 2.62 6.19
C GLU A 204 -23.12 2.10 4.79
N PRO A 205 -24.17 1.27 4.64
CA PRO A 205 -24.66 0.91 3.32
C PRO A 205 -25.12 2.20 2.63
N GLY A 206 -24.31 2.67 1.69
CA GLY A 206 -24.56 3.85 0.86
C GLY A 206 -24.11 3.54 -0.56
N ASP A 207 -24.53 4.35 -1.52
CA ASP A 207 -24.08 4.20 -2.91
C ASP A 207 -22.55 4.31 -2.96
N PRO A 208 -21.82 3.26 -3.36
CA PRO A 208 -20.37 3.33 -3.53
C PRO A 208 -19.93 4.37 -4.58
N ALA A 209 -20.87 4.91 -5.38
CA ALA A 209 -20.63 5.99 -6.31
C ALA A 209 -20.69 7.40 -5.68
N ASP A 210 -21.13 7.56 -4.43
CA ASP A 210 -21.24 8.87 -3.77
C ASP A 210 -19.87 9.34 -3.25
N THR A 211 -19.20 10.13 -4.09
CA THR A 211 -17.88 10.71 -3.79
C THR A 211 -17.93 11.64 -2.57
N ASP A 212 -19.02 12.38 -2.39
CA ASP A 212 -19.14 13.37 -1.31
C ASP A 212 -19.31 12.67 0.03
N LYS A 213 -20.15 11.63 0.08
CA LYS A 213 -20.30 10.79 1.28
C LYS A 213 -18.99 10.09 1.64
N LEU A 214 -18.27 9.54 0.66
CA LEU A 214 -16.96 8.93 0.90
C LEU A 214 -15.95 9.98 1.42
N ASN A 215 -15.92 11.17 0.84
CA ASN A 215 -15.01 12.25 1.23
C ASN A 215 -15.29 12.72 2.66
N ALA A 216 -16.56 12.98 2.99
CA ALA A 216 -16.99 13.36 4.32
C ALA A 216 -16.59 12.30 5.36
N ARG A 217 -16.78 11.02 5.03
CA ARG A 217 -16.37 9.92 5.90
C ARG A 217 -14.86 9.87 6.12
N LEU A 218 -14.05 9.93 5.05
CA LEU A 218 -12.59 9.91 5.16
C LEU A 218 -12.07 11.04 6.04
N ARG A 219 -12.62 12.24 5.88
CA ARG A 219 -12.27 13.40 6.70
C ARG A 219 -12.73 13.26 8.15
N MET A 220 -13.95 12.75 8.38
CA MET A 220 -14.44 12.46 9.74
C MET A 220 -13.54 11.46 10.46
N LEU A 221 -13.15 10.37 9.80
CA LEU A 221 -12.24 9.38 10.39
C LEU A 221 -10.87 9.99 10.73
N ALA A 222 -10.34 10.85 9.86
CA ALA A 222 -9.07 11.53 10.07
C ALA A 222 -9.10 12.56 11.21
N GLN A 223 -10.26 13.17 11.50
CA GLN A 223 -10.42 14.11 12.63
C GLN A 223 -10.37 13.43 14.01
N HIS A 224 -10.52 12.10 14.04
CA HIS A 224 -10.43 11.30 15.26
C HIS A 224 -9.02 10.76 15.56
N LEU A 225 -8.03 11.16 14.74
CA LEU A 225 -6.62 10.81 14.86
C LEU A 225 -5.77 12.06 15.12
#